data_AF-A0A7C5KSR7-F1
#
_entry.id   AF-A0A7C5KSR7-F1
#
_cell.length_a   1.000
_cell.length_b   1.000
_cell.length_c   1.000
_cell.angle_alpha   90.00
_cell.angle_beta   90.00
_cell.angle_gamma   90.00
#
_symmetry.space_group_name_H-M   'P 1'
#
loop_
_entity.id
_entity.type
_entity.pdbx_description
1 polymer ?
#
loop_
_entity_poly.entity_id
_entity_poly.type
_entity_poly.pdbx_seq_one_letter_code
_entity_poly.pdbx_strand_id
1 'polypeptide(L)' 'PITSQTLYKRLKAQEVIIVPGHYFFPGLQEEWQHKYECIRVSYAQDEATVKRGLDIIAAEVRRAYLEG' A
#
# COMPACT_ATOMS: atom_id res chain seq x y z
N PRO A 1 -1.60 8.45 -10.82
CA PRO A 1 -1.35 7.34 -9.87
C PRO A 1 -2.64 6.83 -9.20
N ILE A 2 -2.58 5.69 -8.49
CA ILE A 2 -3.74 5.00 -7.88
C ILE A 2 -3.83 5.25 -6.35
N THR A 3 -5.00 5.00 -5.75
CA THR A 3 -5.20 5.09 -4.29
C THR A 3 -4.58 3.90 -3.54
N SER A 4 -4.29 4.08 -2.24
CA SER A 4 -3.79 3.02 -1.34
C SER A 4 -4.75 1.82 -1.23
N GLN A 5 -6.06 2.05 -1.35
CA GLN A 5 -7.06 0.97 -1.44
C GLN A 5 -6.95 0.16 -2.73
N THR A 6 -6.66 0.83 -3.85
CA THR A 6 -6.45 0.15 -5.13
C THR A 6 -5.15 -0.62 -5.13
N LEU A 7 -4.08 -0.04 -4.58
CA LEU A 7 -2.80 -0.70 -4.38
C LEU A 7 -2.95 -1.96 -3.51
N TYR A 8 -3.69 -1.89 -2.39
CA TYR A 8 -4.01 -3.05 -1.56
C TYR A 8 -4.65 -4.19 -2.36
N LYS A 9 -5.64 -3.90 -3.22
CA LYS A 9 -6.30 -4.93 -4.03
C LYS A 9 -5.33 -5.60 -5.00
N ARG A 10 -4.43 -4.83 -5.64
CA ARG A 10 -3.40 -5.36 -6.56
C ARG A 10 -2.38 -6.23 -5.83
N LEU A 11 -1.91 -5.79 -4.66
CA LEU A 11 -0.96 -6.53 -3.83
C LEU A 11 -1.55 -7.81 -3.25
N LYS A 12 -2.81 -7.77 -2.79
CA LYS A 12 -3.52 -8.95 -2.29
C LYS A 12 -3.61 -10.06 -3.33
N ALA A 13 -3.79 -9.72 -4.60
CA ALA A 13 -3.80 -10.69 -5.70
C ALA A 13 -2.43 -11.37 -5.91
N GLN A 14 -1.35 -10.77 -5.40
CA GLN A 14 0.02 -11.29 -5.40
C GLN A 14 0.45 -11.77 -4.00
N GLU A 15 -0.53 -12.13 -3.17
CA GLU A 15 -0.31 -12.68 -1.82
C GLU A 15 0.41 -11.75 -0.83
N VAL A 16 0.50 -10.44 -1.14
CA VAL A 16 1.06 -9.42 -0.26
C VAL A 16 -0.06 -8.62 0.40
N ILE A 17 -0.11 -8.65 1.73
CA ILE A 17 -1.11 -7.94 2.53
C ILE A 17 -0.49 -6.73 3.21
N ILE A 18 -1.02 -5.55 2.91
CA ILE A 18 -0.71 -4.28 3.58
C ILE A 18 -1.96 -3.68 4.20
N VAL A 19 -1.82 -2.65 5.04
CA VAL A 19 -2.96 -1.88 5.54
C VAL A 19 -3.00 -0.50 4.86
N PRO A 20 -4.09 -0.15 4.16
CA PRO A 20 -4.27 1.19 3.61
C PRO A 20 -4.28 2.29 4.70
N GLY A 21 -3.70 3.45 4.38
CA GLY A 21 -3.55 4.58 5.31
C GLY A 21 -4.85 5.24 5.76
N HIS A 22 -5.91 5.20 4.94
CA HIS A 22 -7.15 5.93 5.21
C HIS A 22 -7.88 5.42 6.47
N TYR A 23 -7.59 4.20 6.94
CA TYR A 23 -8.11 3.68 8.19
C TYR A 23 -7.48 4.31 9.45
N PHE A 24 -6.38 5.06 9.31
CA PHE A 24 -5.64 5.66 10.44
C PHE A 24 -6.02 7.11 10.75
N PHE A 25 -7.07 7.64 10.11
CA PHE A 25 -7.54 9.02 10.31
C PHE A 25 -8.98 9.10 10.83
N PRO A 26 -9.34 8.39 11.94
CA PRO A 26 -10.67 8.52 12.52
C PRO A 26 -10.88 9.95 13.06
N GLY A 27 -12.06 10.53 12.78
CA GLY A 27 -12.42 11.86 13.27
C GLY A 27 -11.96 13.03 12.39
N LEU A 28 -11.14 12.79 11.36
CA LEU A 28 -10.80 13.82 10.37
C LEU A 28 -12.04 14.16 9.53
N GLN A 29 -12.52 15.39 9.66
CA GLN A 29 -13.71 15.88 8.92
C GLN A 29 -13.37 16.42 7.53
N GLU A 30 -12.10 16.78 7.31
CA GLU A 30 -11.64 17.42 6.08
C GLU A 30 -11.38 16.40 4.98
N GLU A 31 -11.62 16.81 3.73
CA GLU A 31 -11.16 16.05 2.59
C GLU A 31 -9.65 16.23 2.41
N TRP A 32 -8.90 15.24 2.87
CA TRP A 32 -7.45 15.22 2.77
C TRP A 32 -6.98 14.08 1.86
N GLN A 33 -6.50 14.43 0.68
CA GLN A 33 -6.02 13.47 -0.32
C GLN A 33 -4.98 12.48 0.23
N HIS A 34 -4.09 12.95 1.12
CA HIS A 34 -3.00 12.16 1.68
C HIS A 34 -3.46 10.92 2.46
N LYS A 35 -4.70 10.92 2.99
CA LYS A 35 -5.27 9.73 3.65
C LYS A 35 -5.32 8.52 2.71
N TYR A 36 -5.36 8.75 1.40
CA TYR A 36 -5.37 7.71 0.37
C TYR A 36 -4.00 7.40 -0.26
N GLU A 37 -2.91 8.01 0.22
CA GLU A 37 -1.59 7.91 -0.43
C GLU A 37 -0.57 7.08 0.38
N CYS A 38 -0.93 6.72 1.61
CA CYS A 38 -0.05 5.98 2.52
C CYS A 38 -0.48 4.52 2.72
N ILE A 39 0.47 3.67 3.07
CA ILE A 39 0.26 2.27 3.48
C ILE A 39 1.09 1.96 4.73
N ARG A 40 0.63 1.03 5.57
CA ARG A 40 1.40 0.45 6.68
C ARG A 40 1.92 -0.92 6.29
N VAL A 41 3.22 -1.12 6.50
CA VAL A 41 3.93 -2.41 6.33
C VAL A 41 4.41 -2.89 7.69
N SER A 42 4.28 -4.20 7.95
CA SER A 42 4.89 -4.85 9.12
C SER A 42 6.23 -5.44 8.72
N TYR A 43 7.28 -5.17 9.51
CA TYR A 43 8.62 -5.73 9.32
C TYR A 43 8.98 -6.79 10.37
N ALA A 44 7.98 -7.30 11.10
CA ALA A 44 8.18 -8.28 12.19
C ALA A 44 8.37 -9.73 11.71
N GLN A 45 8.25 -9.99 10.41
CA GLN A 45 8.51 -11.30 9.81
C GLN A 45 9.99 -11.48 9.49
N ASP A 46 10.38 -12.67 9.06
CA ASP A 46 11.75 -12.95 8.63
C ASP A 46 12.17 -12.09 7.43
N GLU A 47 13.49 -11.86 7.30
CA GLU A 47 14.08 -11.00 6.27
C GLU A 47 13.66 -11.41 4.85
N ALA A 48 13.64 -12.70 4.54
CA ALA A 48 13.30 -13.18 3.20
C ALA A 48 11.84 -12.87 2.86
N THR A 49 10.93 -13.03 3.81
CA THR A 49 9.52 -12.67 3.64
C THR A 49 9.33 -11.16 3.47
N VAL A 50 9.96 -10.35 4.32
CA VAL A 50 9.89 -8.89 4.21
C VAL A 50 10.44 -8.41 2.87
N LYS A 51 11.61 -8.93 2.46
CA LYS A 51 12.25 -8.58 1.18
C LYS A 51 11.33 -8.91 -0.01
N ARG A 52 10.77 -10.13 -0.07
CA ARG A 52 9.84 -10.51 -1.15
C ARG A 52 8.62 -9.58 -1.21
N GLY A 53 8.03 -9.27 -0.06
CA GLY A 53 6.91 -8.34 0.03
C GLY A 53 7.25 -6.95 -0.52
N LEU A 54 8.41 -6.41 -0.14
CA LEU A 54 8.90 -5.11 -0.62
C LEU A 54 9.19 -5.10 -2.13
N ASP A 55 9.75 -6.19 -2.67
CA ASP A 55 10.02 -6.31 -4.11
C ASP A 55 8.72 -6.23 -4.93
N ILE A 56 7.67 -6.92 -4.48
CA ILE A 56 6.32 -6.89 -5.10
C ILE A 56 5.69 -5.49 -4.95
N ILE A 57 5.76 -4.88 -3.76
CA ILE A 57 5.26 -3.52 -3.52
C ILE A 57 5.92 -2.52 -4.48
N ALA A 58 7.24 -2.57 -4.61
CA ALA A 58 7.98 -1.66 -5.47
C ALA A 58 7.61 -1.84 -6.95
N ALA A 59 7.38 -3.07 -7.41
CA ALA A 59 6.93 -3.35 -8.77
C ALA A 59 5.54 -2.76 -9.05
N GLU A 60 4.58 -2.96 -8.14
CA GLU A 60 3.22 -2.44 -8.29
C GLU A 60 3.17 -0.91 -8.21
N VAL A 61 3.98 -0.29 -7.34
CA VAL A 61 4.08 1.17 -7.30
C VAL A 61 4.63 1.70 -8.62
N ARG A 62 5.74 1.16 -9.14
CA ARG A 62 6.29 1.57 -10.44
C ARG A 62 5.25 1.45 -11.56
N ARG A 63 4.53 0.32 -11.59
CA ARG A 63 3.45 0.09 -12.55
C ARG A 63 2.35 1.16 -12.45
N ALA A 64 1.91 1.49 -11.23
CA ALA A 64 0.88 2.50 -11.00
C ALA A 64 1.28 3.92 -11.44
N TYR A 65 2.58 4.22 -11.49
CA TYR A 65 3.10 5.48 -12.03
C TYR A 65 3.29 5.47 -13.55
N LEU A 66 3.43 4.30 -14.18
CA LEU A 66 3.53 4.16 -15.63
C LEU A 66 2.16 4.13 -16.33
N GLU A 67 1.13 3.64 -15.64
CA GLU A 67 -0.25 3.55 -16.16
C GLU A 67 -1.07 4.83 -15.96
N GLY A 68 -0.56 5.80 -15.20
CA GLY A 68 -1.24 7.06 -14.87
C GLY A 68 -0.60 8.26 -15.53
#